data_AF-A0A845GMH6-F1
#
_entry.id   AF-A0A845GMH6-F1
#
_cell.length_a   1.000
_cell.length_b   1.000
_cell.length_c   1.000
_cell.angle_alpha   90.00
_cell.angle_beta   90.00
_cell.angle_gamma   90.00
#
_symmetry.space_group_name_H-M   'P 1'
#
loop_
_entity.id
_entity.type
_entity.pdbx_description
1 polymer ?
#
loop_
_entity_poly.entity_id
_entity_poly.type
_entity_poly.pdbx_seq_one_letter_code
_entity_poly.pdbx_strand_id
1 'polypeptide(L)'
;MGKQTEARTPDVVPHTSTWAIRSSLGLRCYILKATVLFALPLALANASTCYGTPANGRLQDGAQLPVQGKNFAPYSSVGVSLGRTYVHQSIRDIVLDAYNGVYQAAPDKRFMYGETGLANGGQIKPHHTHQAGLSVDFMVPVLDGKNQPTLLPSNALNKFGYGLEFDSNGALGDLHIDFDAIAEHLHQLADAAEKHHVKIERVIFQKELAERMFRTSRGRDLRTTLPFMKTTPWIRHDEHYHVDFSLPCRPLSAYRRP
;
A
#
# COMPACT_ATOMS: atom_id res chain seq x y z
N MET A 1 29.49 20.61 56.39
CA MET A 1 29.72 19.91 57.68
C MET A 1 29.26 20.87 58.78
N GLY A 2 28.33 20.47 59.66
CA GLY A 2 27.42 21.39 60.39
C GLY A 2 26.25 21.83 59.47
N LYS A 3 24.95 21.90 59.86
CA LYS A 3 24.22 22.22 61.12
C LYS A 3 24.37 23.70 61.51
N GLN A 4 23.32 24.45 61.88
CA GLN A 4 22.08 24.16 62.65
C GLN A 4 20.82 24.74 61.93
N THR A 5 19.62 24.11 61.86
CA THR A 5 18.53 23.93 62.86
C THR A 5 18.04 25.19 63.60
N GLU A 6 16.76 25.45 63.89
CA GLU A 6 15.42 25.03 63.40
C GLU A 6 14.33 25.80 64.20
N ALA A 7 13.07 25.82 63.74
CA ALA A 7 11.83 26.12 64.48
C ALA A 7 11.56 27.54 65.04
N ARG A 8 10.42 28.12 64.59
CA ARG A 8 9.20 28.22 65.42
C ARG A 8 7.94 28.52 64.59
N THR A 9 6.83 27.97 65.05
CA THR A 9 5.41 28.27 64.71
C THR A 9 4.74 28.86 65.99
N PRO A 10 3.40 29.00 66.15
CA PRO A 10 2.25 28.86 65.24
C PRO A 10 1.22 30.05 65.36
N ASP A 11 0.00 29.85 64.83
CA ASP A 11 -1.28 30.53 65.19
C ASP A 11 -1.44 32.03 64.83
N VAL A 12 -2.66 32.61 64.73
CA VAL A 12 -4.05 32.13 65.01
C VAL A 12 -4.91 32.20 63.70
N VAL A 13 -6.24 32.29 63.57
CA VAL A 13 -7.45 32.71 64.34
C VAL A 13 -8.67 31.78 64.00
N PRO A 14 -9.85 31.86 64.68
CA PRO A 14 -10.78 30.71 64.81
C PRO A 14 -12.17 30.90 64.14
N HIS A 15 -13.22 30.28 64.73
CA HIS A 15 -14.67 30.35 64.44
C HIS A 15 -15.21 29.37 63.36
N THR A 16 -16.41 28.77 63.46
CA THR A 16 -17.37 28.52 64.58
C THR A 16 -18.35 27.38 64.23
N SER A 17 -19.13 26.93 65.22
CA SER A 17 -20.51 26.42 65.08
C SER A 17 -20.78 25.22 64.14
N THR A 18 -20.84 24.06 64.77
CA THR A 18 -21.64 22.88 64.42
C THR A 18 -23.01 23.15 63.79
N TRP A 19 -23.42 22.30 62.83
CA TRP A 19 -24.67 21.53 62.95
C TRP A 19 -24.80 20.37 61.94
N ALA A 20 -25.91 19.63 62.03
CA ALA A 20 -26.38 18.58 61.10
C ALA A 20 -25.55 17.28 61.01
N ILE A 21 -25.68 16.41 62.01
CA ILE A 21 -25.53 14.96 61.79
C ILE A 21 -26.64 14.51 60.82
N ARG A 22 -26.27 14.09 59.61
CA ARG A 22 -27.15 13.32 58.72
C ARG A 22 -26.52 11.96 58.42
N SER A 23 -27.02 10.94 59.11
CA SER A 23 -26.70 9.54 58.86
C SER A 23 -27.32 9.08 57.53
N SER A 24 -26.55 9.08 56.45
CA SER A 24 -26.85 8.32 55.24
C SER A 24 -26.10 6.99 55.28
N LEU A 25 -26.81 5.88 55.06
CA LEU A 25 -26.18 4.56 54.94
C LEU A 25 -25.27 4.56 53.70
N GLY A 26 -23.97 4.46 53.94
CA GLY A 26 -22.95 4.37 52.89
C GLY A 26 -22.97 3.01 52.20
N LEU A 27 -23.99 2.75 51.38
CA LEU A 27 -24.07 1.57 50.53
C LEU A 27 -22.97 1.68 49.45
N ARG A 28 -21.76 1.24 49.79
CA ARG A 28 -20.64 1.08 48.85
C ARG A 28 -20.99 -0.01 47.85
N CYS A 29 -21.73 0.37 46.81
CA CYS A 29 -21.91 -0.43 45.61
C CYS A 29 -20.55 -0.50 44.90
N TYR A 30 -19.72 -1.47 45.29
CA TYR A 30 -18.53 -1.86 44.55
C TYR A 30 -18.99 -2.42 43.21
N ILE A 31 -19.15 -1.53 42.22
CA ILE A 31 -19.31 -1.93 40.82
C ILE A 31 -18.00 -2.60 40.42
N LEU A 32 -17.99 -3.92 40.55
CA LEU A 32 -16.92 -4.78 40.07
C LEU A 32 -16.88 -4.60 38.56
N LYS A 33 -15.97 -3.75 38.07
CA LYS A 33 -15.75 -3.56 36.64
C LYS A 33 -15.21 -4.88 36.08
N ALA A 34 -16.12 -5.74 35.64
CA ALA A 34 -15.81 -6.96 34.94
C ALA A 34 -15.18 -6.59 33.60
N THR A 35 -13.85 -6.46 33.59
CA THR A 35 -13.06 -6.23 32.38
C THR A 35 -13.12 -7.49 31.54
N VAL A 36 -14.16 -7.63 30.72
CA VAL A 36 -14.30 -8.70 29.76
C VAL A 36 -13.19 -8.52 28.72
N LEU A 37 -12.08 -9.23 28.90
CA LEU A 37 -11.10 -9.43 27.84
C LEU A 37 -11.79 -10.25 26.75
N PHE A 38 -12.34 -9.55 25.76
CA PHE A 38 -12.63 -10.15 24.46
C PHE A 38 -11.29 -10.57 23.85
N ALA A 39 -10.91 -11.82 24.09
CA ALA A 39 -9.91 -12.51 23.31
C ALA A 39 -10.45 -12.66 21.88
N LEU A 40 -10.27 -11.61 21.08
CA LEU A 40 -10.44 -11.67 19.63
C LEU A 40 -9.59 -12.84 19.12
N PRO A 41 -10.20 -13.88 18.51
CA PRO A 41 -9.42 -14.96 17.95
C PRO A 41 -8.52 -14.36 16.87
N LEU A 42 -7.21 -14.54 16.99
CA LEU A 42 -6.31 -14.27 15.88
C LEU A 42 -6.64 -15.29 14.79
N ALA A 43 -7.45 -14.86 13.82
CA ALA A 43 -7.67 -15.59 12.59
C ALA A 43 -6.32 -15.70 11.88
N LEU A 44 -5.68 -16.87 11.99
CA LEU A 44 -4.50 -17.20 11.22
C LEU A 44 -4.91 -17.12 9.74
N ALA A 45 -4.35 -16.14 9.03
CA ALA A 45 -4.57 -16.03 7.59
C ALA A 45 -4.05 -17.30 6.92
N ASN A 46 -4.93 -17.99 6.19
CA ASN A 46 -4.54 -19.11 5.35
C ASN A 46 -3.48 -18.64 4.34
N ALA A 47 -2.54 -19.52 4.02
CA ALA A 47 -1.57 -19.23 2.96
C ALA A 47 -2.29 -19.10 1.62
N SER A 48 -2.15 -17.94 0.94
CA SER A 48 -2.71 -17.74 -0.40
C SER A 48 -2.33 -18.88 -1.34
N THR A 49 -3.25 -19.24 -2.25
CA THR A 49 -2.93 -20.18 -3.34
C THR A 49 -3.42 -19.60 -4.66
N CYS A 50 -2.50 -19.40 -5.61
CA CYS A 50 -2.83 -19.02 -6.98
C CYS A 50 -3.07 -20.26 -7.88
N TYR A 51 -3.94 -20.09 -8.87
CA TYR A 51 -4.35 -21.13 -9.81
C TYR A 51 -4.35 -20.60 -11.24
N GLY A 52 -3.88 -21.39 -12.21
CA GLY A 52 -3.87 -21.01 -13.63
C GLY A 52 -2.80 -19.97 -13.96
N THR A 53 -3.16 -18.98 -14.79
CA THR A 53 -2.24 -17.92 -15.27
C THR A 53 -2.82 -16.53 -15.02
N PRO A 54 -2.02 -15.44 -15.09
CA PRO A 54 -2.53 -14.08 -14.95
C PRO A 54 -3.75 -13.73 -15.80
N ALA A 55 -3.88 -14.31 -17.00
CA ALA A 55 -4.97 -14.07 -17.95
C ALA A 55 -6.06 -15.17 -18.00
N ASN A 56 -5.90 -16.25 -17.22
CA ASN A 56 -6.92 -17.28 -17.03
C ASN A 56 -6.63 -18.00 -15.70
N GLY A 57 -7.10 -17.42 -14.60
CA GLY A 57 -6.65 -17.82 -13.27
C GLY A 57 -7.67 -17.62 -12.16
N ARG A 58 -7.33 -18.10 -10.98
CA ARG A 58 -8.06 -17.85 -9.72
C ARG A 58 -7.06 -17.65 -8.58
N LEU A 59 -7.56 -17.07 -7.51
CA LEU A 59 -6.87 -16.93 -6.24
C LEU A 59 -7.73 -17.58 -5.15
N GLN A 60 -7.10 -18.13 -4.14
CA GLN A 60 -7.74 -18.57 -2.90
C GLN A 60 -6.98 -17.89 -1.75
N ASP A 61 -7.70 -17.46 -0.71
CA ASP A 61 -7.14 -16.76 0.45
C ASP A 61 -6.29 -15.54 0.03
N GLY A 62 -6.84 -14.72 -0.87
CA GLY A 62 -6.19 -13.53 -1.39
C GLY A 62 -6.02 -12.43 -0.33
N ALA A 63 -4.89 -11.72 -0.39
CA ALA A 63 -4.54 -10.65 0.53
C ALA A 63 -4.71 -9.27 -0.11
N GLN A 64 -5.44 -8.36 0.55
CA GLN A 64 -5.60 -6.99 0.07
C GLN A 64 -4.33 -6.15 0.31
N LEU A 65 -4.00 -5.25 -0.63
CA LEU A 65 -3.01 -4.20 -0.39
C LEU A 65 -3.55 -3.19 0.65
N PRO A 66 -2.73 -2.74 1.62
CA PRO A 66 -3.15 -1.76 2.64
C PRO A 66 -3.56 -0.42 2.05
N VAL A 67 -4.62 0.18 2.60
CA VAL A 67 -5.23 1.43 2.10
C VAL A 67 -4.38 2.69 2.29
N GLN A 68 -3.23 2.58 2.97
CA GLN A 68 -2.25 3.65 3.16
C GLN A 68 -0.89 3.07 3.54
N GLY A 69 0.19 3.74 3.12
CA GLY A 69 1.55 3.55 3.64
C GLY A 69 2.26 4.88 3.87
N LYS A 70 3.56 4.83 4.18
CA LYS A 70 4.38 6.03 4.47
C LYS A 70 4.56 6.94 3.23
N ASN A 71 4.59 6.34 2.04
CA ASN A 71 4.85 6.98 0.75
C ASN A 71 3.86 6.54 -0.36
N PHE A 72 2.85 5.72 -0.04
CA PHE A 72 1.90 5.20 -1.03
C PHE A 72 0.43 5.25 -0.57
N ALA A 73 -0.46 5.25 -1.55
CA ALA A 73 -1.91 5.16 -1.39
C ALA A 73 -2.54 4.26 -2.51
N PRO A 74 -3.79 3.80 -2.36
CA PRO A 74 -4.56 3.25 -3.49
C PRO A 74 -4.89 4.33 -4.52
N TYR A 75 -5.03 3.93 -5.79
CA TYR A 75 -5.61 4.77 -6.85
C TYR A 75 -7.02 5.24 -6.52
N SER A 76 -7.85 4.41 -5.87
CA SER A 76 -9.25 4.70 -5.57
C SER A 76 -9.73 4.00 -4.30
N SER A 77 -10.32 4.76 -3.38
CA SER A 77 -11.04 4.20 -2.23
C SER A 77 -12.25 3.37 -2.66
N VAL A 78 -12.93 3.75 -3.74
CA VAL A 78 -14.03 2.97 -4.34
C VAL A 78 -13.50 1.65 -4.92
N GLY A 79 -12.33 1.68 -5.58
CA GLY A 79 -11.66 0.48 -6.09
C GLY A 79 -11.30 -0.52 -4.98
N VAL A 80 -10.78 -0.01 -3.86
CA VAL A 80 -10.53 -0.78 -2.62
C VAL A 80 -11.83 -1.37 -2.06
N SER A 81 -12.90 -0.59 -1.92
CA SER A 81 -14.18 -1.06 -1.39
C SER A 81 -14.90 -2.06 -2.30
N LEU A 82 -14.68 -1.99 -3.61
CA LEU A 82 -15.13 -2.99 -4.59
C LEU A 82 -14.21 -4.23 -4.67
N GLY A 83 -13.16 -4.29 -3.83
CA GLY A 83 -12.28 -5.45 -3.71
C GLY A 83 -11.39 -5.69 -4.93
N ARG A 84 -11.01 -4.64 -5.68
CA ARG A 84 -10.17 -4.70 -6.90
C ARG A 84 -8.66 -4.57 -6.62
N THR A 85 -8.26 -4.82 -5.37
CA THR A 85 -6.89 -4.56 -4.86
C THR A 85 -6.31 -5.74 -4.07
N TYR A 86 -6.66 -6.98 -4.44
CA TYR A 86 -6.20 -8.22 -3.82
C TYR A 86 -5.13 -8.94 -4.65
N VAL A 87 -4.11 -9.46 -3.99
CA VAL A 87 -3.03 -10.25 -4.61
C VAL A 87 -2.73 -11.50 -3.79
N HIS A 88 -1.90 -12.40 -4.32
CA HIS A 88 -1.29 -13.46 -3.54
C HIS A 88 -0.42 -12.86 -2.43
N GLN A 89 -0.42 -13.41 -1.21
CA GLN A 89 0.25 -12.81 -0.05
C GLN A 89 1.71 -12.40 -0.29
N SER A 90 2.52 -13.25 -0.94
CA SER A 90 3.91 -12.94 -1.26
C SER A 90 4.05 -11.70 -2.15
N ILE A 91 3.08 -11.45 -3.05
CA ILE A 91 3.08 -10.28 -3.92
C ILE A 91 2.67 -9.02 -3.14
N ARG A 92 1.75 -9.12 -2.17
CA ARG A 92 1.48 -8.03 -1.21
C ARG A 92 2.76 -7.69 -0.45
N ASP A 93 3.46 -8.69 0.05
CA ASP A 93 4.63 -8.52 0.91
C ASP A 93 5.82 -7.93 0.13
N ILE A 94 6.06 -8.40 -1.09
CA ILE A 94 7.03 -7.80 -2.03
C ILE A 94 6.72 -6.33 -2.32
N VAL A 95 5.46 -5.97 -2.57
CA VAL A 95 5.05 -4.57 -2.82
C VAL A 95 5.26 -3.69 -1.59
N LEU A 96 4.99 -4.21 -0.39
CA LEU A 96 5.19 -3.48 0.87
C LEU A 96 6.67 -3.30 1.21
N ASP A 97 7.50 -4.33 0.99
CA ASP A 97 8.95 -4.25 1.16
C ASP A 97 9.57 -3.30 0.13
N ALA A 98 9.11 -3.32 -1.12
CA ALA A 98 9.53 -2.38 -2.16
C ALA A 98 9.21 -0.93 -1.76
N TYR A 99 7.97 -0.63 -1.38
CA TYR A 99 7.60 0.72 -0.92
C TYR A 99 8.38 1.16 0.32
N ASN A 100 8.64 0.26 1.28
CA ASN A 100 9.49 0.57 2.42
C ASN A 100 10.95 0.83 1.99
N GLY A 101 11.49 0.07 1.04
CA GLY A 101 12.80 0.29 0.44
C GLY A 101 12.92 1.67 -0.19
N VAL A 102 11.94 2.07 -1.02
CA VAL A 102 11.88 3.42 -1.58
C VAL A 102 11.77 4.49 -0.48
N TYR A 103 11.02 4.23 0.59
CA TYR A 103 10.91 5.17 1.71
C TYR A 103 12.26 5.38 2.44
N GLN A 104 13.12 4.36 2.54
CA GLN A 104 14.46 4.54 3.10
C GLN A 104 15.41 5.26 2.13
N ALA A 105 15.32 4.98 0.83
CA ALA A 105 16.22 5.54 -0.19
C ALA A 105 15.86 6.98 -0.62
N ALA A 106 14.56 7.29 -0.71
CA ALA A 106 14.03 8.54 -1.23
C ALA A 106 12.68 8.90 -0.55
N PRO A 107 12.68 9.32 0.73
CA PRO A 107 11.50 9.47 1.57
C PRO A 107 10.47 10.49 1.05
N ASP A 108 10.85 11.40 0.17
CA ASP A 108 9.97 12.44 -0.40
C ASP A 108 9.12 11.95 -1.59
N LYS A 109 9.48 10.83 -2.21
CA LYS A 109 8.73 10.27 -3.36
C LYS A 109 7.32 9.82 -2.92
N ARG A 110 6.35 9.93 -3.83
CA ARG A 110 4.93 9.60 -3.59
C ARG A 110 4.44 8.66 -4.68
N PHE A 111 3.67 7.63 -4.31
CA PHE A 111 3.22 6.58 -5.22
C PHE A 111 1.74 6.27 -5.05
N MET A 112 1.12 5.72 -6.09
CA MET A 112 -0.19 5.09 -6.00
C MET A 112 -0.14 3.71 -6.66
N TYR A 113 -0.69 2.69 -5.99
CA TYR A 113 -0.94 1.41 -6.65
C TYR A 113 -2.32 1.45 -7.33
N GLY A 114 -2.39 0.92 -8.54
CA GLY A 114 -3.60 0.83 -9.35
C GLY A 114 -4.48 -0.35 -8.97
N GLU A 115 -5.07 -0.96 -9.98
CA GLU A 115 -5.85 -2.19 -9.85
C GLU A 115 -4.94 -3.41 -9.73
N THR A 116 -5.42 -4.39 -8.96
CA THR A 116 -4.81 -5.72 -8.87
C THR A 116 -5.89 -6.78 -9.04
N GLY A 117 -5.87 -7.88 -8.29
CA GLY A 117 -6.85 -8.95 -8.37
C GLY A 117 -8.12 -8.72 -7.54
N LEU A 118 -9.07 -9.66 -7.66
CA LEU A 118 -10.16 -9.87 -6.70
C LEU A 118 -9.71 -10.87 -5.62
N ALA A 119 -10.37 -10.89 -4.46
CA ALA A 119 -10.05 -11.81 -3.35
C ALA A 119 -10.00 -13.30 -3.78
N ASN A 120 -10.87 -13.71 -4.71
CA ASN A 120 -10.92 -15.05 -5.30
C ASN A 120 -10.37 -15.12 -6.75
N GLY A 121 -9.74 -14.03 -7.21
CA GLY A 121 -9.25 -13.89 -8.59
C GLY A 121 -10.37 -13.97 -9.65
N GLY A 122 -10.01 -14.43 -10.85
CA GLY A 122 -10.90 -14.47 -12.01
C GLY A 122 -10.96 -13.16 -12.79
N GLN A 123 -11.80 -13.10 -13.82
CA GLN A 123 -11.83 -11.99 -14.77
C GLN A 123 -12.28 -10.66 -14.14
N ILE A 124 -11.49 -9.62 -14.36
CA ILE A 124 -11.74 -8.25 -13.88
C ILE A 124 -11.91 -7.35 -15.09
N LYS A 125 -13.14 -6.96 -15.43
CA LYS A 125 -13.33 -6.01 -16.54
C LYS A 125 -12.78 -4.62 -16.15
N PRO A 126 -12.12 -3.88 -17.06
CA PRO A 126 -11.89 -4.20 -18.48
C PRO A 126 -10.67 -5.09 -18.76
N HIS A 127 -9.83 -5.36 -17.76
CA HIS A 127 -8.56 -6.10 -17.89
C HIS A 127 -8.69 -7.52 -18.47
N HIS A 128 -7.60 -7.94 -19.11
CA HIS A 128 -7.39 -9.34 -19.53
C HIS A 128 -6.61 -10.14 -18.47
N THR A 129 -5.69 -9.50 -17.73
CA THR A 129 -4.80 -10.10 -16.71
C THR A 129 -5.39 -10.00 -15.28
N HIS A 130 -4.54 -9.93 -14.24
CA HIS A 130 -4.88 -9.88 -12.80
C HIS A 130 -5.64 -11.08 -12.19
N GLN A 131 -5.99 -12.10 -12.98
CA GLN A 131 -6.93 -13.15 -12.55
C GLN A 131 -6.37 -14.13 -11.50
N ALA A 132 -5.05 -14.23 -11.37
CA ALA A 132 -4.38 -15.16 -10.46
C ALA A 132 -3.81 -14.49 -9.18
N GLY A 133 -4.03 -13.18 -8.99
CA GLY A 133 -3.39 -12.42 -7.90
C GLY A 133 -1.88 -12.20 -8.09
N LEU A 134 -1.40 -12.28 -9.34
CA LEU A 134 0.01 -12.19 -9.72
C LEU A 134 0.39 -10.89 -10.46
N SER A 135 -0.56 -9.98 -10.67
CA SER A 135 -0.36 -8.77 -11.48
C SER A 135 -0.75 -7.53 -10.70
N VAL A 136 0.08 -6.49 -10.78
CA VAL A 136 -0.11 -5.21 -10.07
C VAL A 136 0.09 -4.06 -11.05
N ASP A 137 -0.89 -3.16 -11.13
CA ASP A 137 -0.71 -1.86 -11.73
C ASP A 137 -0.10 -0.90 -10.71
N PHE A 138 0.84 -0.07 -11.15
CA PHE A 138 1.39 1.05 -10.40
C PHE A 138 1.17 2.32 -11.20
N MET A 139 0.47 3.30 -10.62
CA MET A 139 0.28 4.59 -11.27
C MET A 139 1.62 5.31 -11.38
N VAL A 140 1.83 6.11 -12.42
CA VAL A 140 3.07 6.87 -12.56
C VAL A 140 3.19 7.90 -11.41
N PRO A 141 4.31 7.92 -10.66
CA PRO A 141 4.61 8.99 -9.73
C PRO A 141 4.85 10.28 -10.51
N VAL A 142 4.41 11.42 -9.96
CA VAL A 142 4.45 12.71 -10.66
C VAL A 142 5.00 13.83 -9.80
N LEU A 143 5.62 14.79 -10.47
CA LEU A 143 5.96 16.10 -9.95
C LEU A 143 4.90 17.13 -10.39
N ASP A 144 4.67 18.15 -9.58
CA ASP A 144 3.91 19.34 -9.96
C ASP A 144 4.77 20.36 -10.75
N GLY A 145 4.16 21.47 -11.18
CA GLY A 145 4.85 22.58 -11.87
C GLY A 145 5.87 23.34 -11.02
N LYS A 146 6.13 22.92 -9.78
CA LYS A 146 7.20 23.39 -8.89
C LYS A 146 8.23 22.29 -8.63
N ASN A 147 8.20 21.22 -9.42
CA ASN A 147 9.00 20.01 -9.30
C ASN A 147 8.86 19.28 -7.94
N GLN A 148 7.71 19.40 -7.27
CA GLN A 148 7.44 18.73 -5.98
C GLN A 148 6.69 17.41 -6.19
N PRO A 149 7.12 16.29 -5.57
CA PRO A 149 6.40 15.02 -5.63
C PRO A 149 4.97 15.13 -5.12
N THR A 150 4.00 14.73 -5.94
CA THR A 150 2.58 14.77 -5.63
C THR A 150 1.88 13.46 -6.00
N LEU A 151 0.64 13.30 -5.56
CA LEU A 151 -0.20 12.17 -5.95
C LEU A 151 -0.83 12.43 -7.32
N LEU A 152 -0.86 11.40 -8.17
CA LEU A 152 -1.52 11.48 -9.47
C LEU A 152 -3.02 11.80 -9.27
N PRO A 153 -3.59 12.80 -9.96
CA PRO A 153 -5.00 13.12 -9.79
C PRO A 153 -5.88 11.90 -10.08
N SER A 154 -6.76 11.55 -9.13
CA SER A 154 -7.66 10.40 -9.28
C SER A 154 -9.07 10.77 -8.82
N ASN A 155 -10.04 10.61 -9.73
CA ASN A 155 -11.46 10.85 -9.49
C ASN A 155 -12.30 10.14 -10.57
N ALA A 156 -13.63 10.16 -10.44
CA ALA A 156 -14.51 9.47 -11.38
C ALA A 156 -14.42 10.00 -12.84
N LEU A 157 -14.12 11.29 -13.04
CA LEU A 157 -14.08 11.91 -14.38
C LEU A 157 -12.86 11.42 -15.18
N ASN A 158 -11.71 11.24 -14.52
CA ASN A 158 -10.49 10.70 -15.12
C ASN A 158 -10.30 9.18 -14.90
N LYS A 159 -11.40 8.44 -14.68
CA LYS A 159 -11.40 6.98 -14.47
C LYS A 159 -10.44 6.52 -13.35
N PHE A 160 -10.30 7.32 -12.29
CA PHE A 160 -9.35 7.11 -11.20
C PHE A 160 -7.87 7.07 -11.64
N GLY A 161 -7.50 7.94 -12.59
CA GLY A 161 -6.16 8.04 -13.17
C GLY A 161 -6.05 7.38 -14.55
N TYR A 162 -6.75 6.26 -14.81
CA TYR A 162 -6.76 5.53 -16.09
C TYR A 162 -7.45 6.25 -17.28
N GLY A 163 -7.76 7.53 -17.11
CA GLY A 163 -8.27 8.44 -18.14
C GLY A 163 -7.41 9.68 -18.29
N LEU A 164 -6.19 9.67 -17.74
CA LEU A 164 -5.14 10.64 -18.05
C LEU A 164 -4.34 10.16 -19.25
N GLU A 165 -3.79 11.09 -20.02
CA GLU A 165 -2.92 10.79 -21.17
C GLU A 165 -1.69 11.70 -21.10
N PHE A 166 -0.53 11.13 -20.74
CA PHE A 166 0.75 11.83 -20.79
C PHE A 166 1.29 11.85 -22.22
N ASP A 167 2.00 12.92 -22.58
CA ASP A 167 2.67 12.98 -23.88
C ASP A 167 3.93 12.07 -23.93
N SER A 168 4.60 11.99 -25.08
CA SER A 168 5.84 11.22 -25.21
C SER A 168 7.05 11.83 -24.47
N ASN A 169 6.87 12.95 -23.75
CA ASN A 169 7.80 13.49 -22.77
C ASN A 169 7.51 13.05 -21.33
N GLY A 170 6.32 12.53 -21.06
CA GLY A 170 5.82 12.30 -19.70
C GLY A 170 5.23 13.57 -19.08
N ALA A 171 4.68 14.49 -19.88
CA ALA A 171 4.04 15.72 -19.43
C ALA A 171 2.52 15.69 -19.63
N LEU A 172 1.78 16.30 -18.70
CA LEU A 172 0.32 16.45 -18.74
C LEU A 172 -0.08 17.75 -18.02
N GLY A 173 -0.21 18.84 -18.79
CA GLY A 173 -0.34 20.18 -18.20
C GLY A 173 0.87 20.51 -17.33
N ASP A 174 0.63 20.93 -16.09
CA ASP A 174 1.67 21.21 -15.10
C ASP A 174 2.25 19.95 -14.41
N LEU A 175 1.84 18.74 -14.80
CA LEU A 175 2.36 17.49 -14.25
C LEU A 175 3.47 16.89 -15.12
N HIS A 176 4.51 16.36 -14.48
CA HIS A 176 5.59 15.63 -15.13
C HIS A 176 5.85 14.29 -14.43
N ILE A 177 6.09 13.22 -15.19
CA ILE A 177 6.41 11.89 -14.65
C ILE A 177 7.76 11.91 -13.95
N ASP A 178 7.79 11.45 -12.70
CA ASP A 178 9.00 11.28 -11.91
C ASP A 178 9.70 9.97 -12.30
N PHE A 179 10.44 10.02 -13.42
CA PHE A 179 11.13 8.85 -13.98
C PHE A 179 12.13 8.23 -12.99
N ASP A 180 12.82 9.03 -12.16
CA ASP A 180 13.72 8.53 -11.13
C ASP A 180 12.96 7.78 -10.02
N ALA A 181 11.74 8.22 -9.66
CA ALA A 181 10.89 7.47 -8.72
C ALA A 181 10.39 6.13 -9.30
N ILE A 182 10.07 6.06 -10.60
CA ILE A 182 9.77 4.77 -11.27
C ILE A 182 11.00 3.85 -11.20
N ALA A 183 12.19 4.38 -11.50
CA ALA A 183 13.43 3.59 -11.50
C ALA A 183 13.86 3.14 -10.10
N GLU A 184 13.69 3.97 -9.07
CA GLU A 184 13.90 3.57 -7.67
C GLU A 184 12.88 2.48 -7.27
N HIS A 185 11.59 2.68 -7.56
CA HIS A 185 10.57 1.69 -7.19
C HIS A 185 10.75 0.34 -7.88
N LEU A 186 11.01 0.31 -9.20
CA LEU A 186 11.23 -0.96 -9.91
C LEU A 186 12.52 -1.68 -9.49
N HIS A 187 13.56 -0.95 -9.06
CA HIS A 187 14.72 -1.56 -8.42
C HIS A 187 14.36 -2.17 -7.07
N GLN A 188 13.72 -1.42 -6.16
CA GLN A 188 13.31 -1.92 -4.85
C GLN A 188 12.30 -3.09 -4.96
N LEU A 189 11.49 -3.12 -6.02
CA LEU A 189 10.57 -4.21 -6.35
C LEU A 189 11.29 -5.47 -6.83
N ALA A 190 12.38 -5.33 -7.61
CA ALA A 190 13.24 -6.44 -8.01
C ALA A 190 13.98 -7.02 -6.80
N ASP A 191 14.62 -6.15 -6.03
CA ASP A 191 15.30 -6.45 -4.77
C ASP A 191 14.39 -7.15 -3.75
N ALA A 192 13.12 -6.72 -3.63
CA ALA A 192 12.13 -7.37 -2.78
C ALA A 192 11.70 -8.74 -3.35
N ALA A 193 11.44 -8.83 -4.66
CA ALA A 193 11.06 -10.08 -5.30
C ALA A 193 12.14 -11.17 -5.12
N GLU A 194 13.42 -10.83 -5.28
CA GLU A 194 14.55 -11.76 -5.04
C GLU A 194 14.59 -12.28 -3.59
N LYS A 195 14.41 -11.38 -2.60
CA LYS A 195 14.37 -11.73 -1.16
C LYS A 195 13.22 -12.66 -0.80
N HIS A 196 12.09 -12.57 -1.52
CA HIS A 196 10.93 -13.47 -1.41
C HIS A 196 11.02 -14.69 -2.34
N HIS A 197 12.12 -14.85 -3.09
CA HIS A 197 12.35 -15.91 -4.08
C HIS A 197 11.30 -15.97 -5.20
N VAL A 198 10.77 -14.80 -5.58
CA VAL A 198 9.80 -14.58 -6.66
C VAL A 198 10.49 -13.90 -7.83
N LYS A 199 10.19 -14.34 -9.06
CA LYS A 199 10.66 -13.68 -10.28
C LYS A 199 9.63 -12.62 -10.72
N ILE A 200 10.08 -11.42 -11.08
CA ILE A 200 9.30 -10.52 -11.96
C ILE A 200 9.30 -11.14 -13.35
N GLU A 201 8.13 -11.52 -13.87
CA GLU A 201 7.99 -12.21 -15.15
C GLU A 201 7.93 -11.23 -16.32
N ARG A 202 7.29 -10.07 -16.13
CA ARG A 202 7.11 -9.04 -17.15
C ARG A 202 6.86 -7.67 -16.52
N VAL A 203 7.43 -6.63 -17.11
CA VAL A 203 7.05 -5.23 -16.88
C VAL A 203 6.47 -4.65 -18.17
N ILE A 204 5.32 -3.98 -18.09
CA ILE A 204 4.68 -3.27 -19.19
C ILE A 204 4.61 -1.79 -18.84
N PHE A 205 5.13 -0.94 -19.72
CA PHE A 205 5.06 0.52 -19.63
C PHE A 205 5.13 1.10 -21.05
N GLN A 206 4.59 2.29 -21.29
CA GLN A 206 4.66 2.92 -22.61
C GLN A 206 6.12 3.05 -23.05
N LYS A 207 6.44 2.54 -24.26
CA LYS A 207 7.82 2.38 -24.75
C LYS A 207 8.63 3.69 -24.70
N GLU A 208 8.02 4.80 -25.12
CA GLU A 208 8.65 6.12 -25.18
C GLU A 208 8.98 6.66 -23.78
N LEU A 209 8.23 6.25 -22.76
CA LEU A 209 8.44 6.60 -21.35
C LEU A 209 9.45 5.66 -20.68
N ALA A 210 9.42 4.37 -21.00
CA ALA A 210 10.45 3.42 -20.59
C ALA A 210 11.84 3.86 -21.10
N GLU A 211 11.94 4.30 -22.35
CA GLU A 211 13.17 4.88 -22.94
C GLU A 211 13.59 6.23 -22.34
N ARG A 212 12.77 6.86 -21.46
CA ARG A 212 13.17 7.99 -20.61
C ARG A 212 13.60 7.54 -19.23
N MET A 213 12.83 6.64 -18.61
CA MET A 213 13.21 5.98 -17.36
C MET A 213 14.59 5.32 -17.50
N PHE A 214 14.92 4.68 -18.62
CA PHE A 214 16.25 4.08 -18.88
C PHE A 214 17.42 5.10 -18.93
N ARG A 215 17.17 6.42 -18.90
CA ARG A 215 18.20 7.47 -18.85
C ARG A 215 18.51 7.94 -17.43
N THR A 216 17.64 7.64 -16.47
CA THR A 216 17.85 7.87 -15.03
C THR A 216 19.05 7.09 -14.52
N SER A 217 19.53 7.41 -13.31
CA SER A 217 20.75 6.76 -12.81
C SER A 217 20.59 5.25 -12.63
N ARG A 218 19.44 4.80 -12.12
CA ARG A 218 19.10 3.38 -11.91
C ARG A 218 18.48 2.71 -13.13
N GLY A 219 17.71 3.46 -13.93
CA GLY A 219 16.96 2.88 -15.05
C GLY A 219 17.86 2.28 -16.14
N ARG A 220 19.11 2.74 -16.27
CA ARG A 220 20.10 2.12 -17.16
C ARG A 220 20.26 0.63 -16.90
N ASP A 221 20.31 0.24 -15.62
CA ASP A 221 20.52 -1.15 -15.20
C ASP A 221 19.22 -1.96 -15.33
N LEU A 222 18.08 -1.34 -14.99
CA LEU A 222 16.75 -1.96 -15.17
C LEU A 222 16.47 -2.38 -16.63
N ARG A 223 17.08 -1.70 -17.61
CA ARG A 223 16.95 -2.04 -19.04
C ARG A 223 17.48 -3.44 -19.39
N THR A 224 18.43 -3.96 -18.62
CA THR A 224 19.06 -5.27 -18.85
C THR A 224 18.68 -6.30 -17.78
N THR A 225 18.28 -5.87 -16.57
CA THR A 225 17.91 -6.78 -15.48
C THR A 225 16.43 -7.12 -15.42
N LEU A 226 15.52 -6.25 -15.89
CA LEU A 226 14.06 -6.51 -15.85
C LEU A 226 13.45 -6.86 -17.23
N PRO A 227 12.47 -7.77 -17.28
CA PRO A 227 11.82 -8.21 -18.51
C PRO A 227 10.76 -7.20 -19.00
N PHE A 228 11.21 -6.04 -19.49
CA PHE A 228 10.34 -5.07 -20.15
C PHE A 228 9.74 -5.62 -21.45
N MET A 229 8.43 -5.46 -21.62
CA MET A 229 7.72 -5.91 -22.81
C MET A 229 8.11 -5.06 -24.04
N LYS A 230 8.63 -5.73 -25.08
CA LYS A 230 9.17 -5.08 -26.29
C LYS A 230 8.11 -4.61 -27.28
N THR A 231 6.87 -5.10 -27.15
CA THR A 231 5.72 -4.75 -27.98
C THR A 231 4.91 -3.64 -27.30
N THR A 232 4.56 -2.58 -28.03
CA THR A 232 3.58 -1.59 -27.58
C THR A 232 2.23 -2.29 -27.32
N PRO A 233 1.57 -2.09 -26.16
CA PRO A 233 0.24 -2.64 -25.92
C PRO A 233 -0.81 -1.90 -26.79
N TRP A 234 -1.98 -2.52 -26.99
CA TRP A 234 -3.06 -1.91 -27.79
C TRP A 234 -3.77 -0.75 -27.06
N ILE A 235 -3.77 -0.78 -25.72
CA ILE A 235 -4.17 0.33 -24.85
C ILE A 235 -2.89 1.04 -24.41
N ARG A 236 -2.88 2.37 -24.36
CA ARG A 236 -1.74 3.14 -23.82
C ARG A 236 -1.51 2.78 -22.35
N HIS A 237 -0.26 2.85 -21.90
CA HIS A 237 0.15 2.62 -20.50
C HIS A 237 1.14 3.73 -20.12
N ASP A 238 0.67 4.98 -20.17
CA ASP A 238 1.50 6.18 -19.90
C ASP A 238 1.17 6.86 -18.58
N GLU A 239 0.01 6.51 -18.02
CA GLU A 239 -0.51 6.87 -16.71
C GLU A 239 -0.27 5.77 -15.64
N HIS A 240 0.09 4.56 -16.06
CA HIS A 240 0.48 3.46 -15.17
C HIS A 240 1.55 2.54 -15.82
N TYR A 241 2.23 1.72 -15.00
CA TYR A 241 3.03 0.58 -15.42
C TYR A 241 2.56 -0.69 -14.71
N HIS A 242 2.48 -1.80 -15.44
CA HIS A 242 1.93 -3.07 -15.00
C HIS A 242 3.05 -4.10 -14.82
N VAL A 243 3.04 -4.83 -13.70
CA VAL A 243 4.05 -5.85 -13.38
C VAL A 243 3.38 -7.19 -13.11
N ASP A 244 3.79 -8.22 -13.86
CA ASP A 244 3.47 -9.62 -13.58
C ASP A 244 4.61 -10.29 -12.79
N PHE A 245 4.22 -11.09 -11.81
CA PHE A 245 5.11 -11.92 -11.00
C PHE A 245 4.93 -13.41 -11.31
N SER A 246 6.00 -14.19 -11.15
CA SER A 246 6.03 -15.64 -11.41
C SER A 246 6.03 -16.41 -10.08
N LEU A 247 4.96 -17.17 -9.83
CA LEU A 247 4.80 -18.07 -8.68
C LEU A 247 4.34 -19.45 -9.17
N PRO A 248 4.66 -20.55 -8.45
CA PRO A 248 4.29 -21.92 -8.82
C PRO A 248 2.80 -22.20 -8.56
N CYS A 249 1.92 -21.60 -9.35
CA CYS A 249 0.47 -21.76 -9.23
C CYS A 249 0.00 -23.17 -9.57
N ARG A 250 -1.08 -23.60 -8.92
CA ARG A 250 -1.72 -24.90 -9.19
C ARG A 250 -2.45 -24.88 -10.54
N PRO A 251 -2.65 -26.03 -11.21
CA PRO A 251 -3.50 -26.11 -12.40
C PRO A 251 -4.90 -25.57 -12.11
N LEU A 252 -5.50 -24.82 -13.05
CA LEU A 252 -6.82 -24.22 -12.85
C LEU A 252 -7.93 -25.25 -12.58
N SER A 253 -7.77 -26.48 -13.09
CA SER A 253 -8.64 -27.63 -12.81
C SER A 253 -8.63 -28.11 -11.35
N ALA A 254 -7.62 -27.74 -10.57
CA ALA A 254 -7.55 -28.02 -9.13
C ALA A 254 -8.29 -26.97 -8.28
N TYR A 255 -8.75 -25.86 -8.85
CA TYR A 255 -9.49 -24.83 -8.12
C TYR A 255 -10.88 -25.36 -7.73
N ARG A 256 -11.19 -25.26 -6.44
CA ARG A 256 -12.55 -25.42 -5.91
C ARG A 256 -13.03 -24.03 -5.49
N ARG A 257 -14.29 -23.69 -5.79
CA ARG A 257 -14.88 -22.48 -5.21
C ARG A 257 -15.06 -22.71 -3.70
N PRO A 258 -14.76 -21.71 -2.85
CA PRO A 258 -15.37 -21.63 -1.52
C PRO A 258 -16.89 -21.44 -1.62
#